data_AF-A0A3C0RBR9-F1
#
_entry.id   AF-A0A3C0RBR9-F1
#
_cell.length_a   1.000
_cell.length_b   1.000
_cell.length_c   1.000
_cell.angle_alpha   90.00
_cell.angle_beta   90.00
_cell.angle_gamma   90.00
#
_symmetry.space_group_name_H-M   'P 1'
#
loop_
_entity.id
_entity.type
_entity.pdbx_description
1 polymer ?
#
loop_
_entity_poly.entity_id
_entity_poly.type
_entity_poly.pdbx_seq_one_letter_code
_entity_poly.pdbx_strand_id
1 'polypeptide(L)' 'AGRNTDKDFLHFLDIALGSAHEVDYCFFLIFELGYIEADIYEEGRSKIDSVKAKLIKLIKIIRK' A
#
# COMPACT_ATOMS: atom_id res chain seq x y z
N ALA A 1 -23.72 0.48 -0.45
CA ALA A 1 -24.35 -0.82 -0.12
C ALA A 1 -23.40 -2.02 -0.15
N GLY A 2 -22.15 -1.92 -0.64
CA GLY A 2 -21.20 -3.05 -0.66
C GLY A 2 -20.26 -3.16 0.56
N ARG A 3 -20.69 -2.68 1.73
CA ARG A 3 -19.93 -2.71 3.01
C ARG A 3 -20.73 -3.43 4.08
N ASN A 4 -21.50 -4.44 3.70
CA ASN A 4 -22.47 -5.04 4.62
C ASN A 4 -21.89 -6.23 5.40
N THR A 5 -20.67 -6.66 5.06
CA THR A 5 -19.95 -7.72 5.75
C THR A 5 -18.46 -7.42 5.87
N ASP A 6 -17.81 -7.95 6.91
CA ASP A 6 -16.36 -7.90 7.06
C ASP A 6 -15.63 -8.51 5.87
N LYS A 7 -16.25 -9.49 5.20
CA LYS A 7 -15.71 -10.14 3.99
C LYS A 7 -15.60 -9.18 2.81
N ASP A 8 -16.63 -8.38 2.55
CA ASP A 8 -16.60 -7.38 1.47
C ASP A 8 -15.56 -6.30 1.77
N PHE A 9 -15.48 -5.87 3.04
CA PHE A 9 -14.50 -4.88 3.46
C PHE A 9 -13.06 -5.41 3.34
N LEU A 10 -12.81 -6.66 3.75
CA LEU A 10 -11.52 -7.33 3.57
C LEU A 10 -11.11 -7.41 2.10
N HIS A 11 -12.04 -7.70 1.18
CA HIS A 11 -11.75 -7.72 -0.24
C HIS A 11 -11.25 -6.36 -0.76
N PHE A 12 -11.87 -5.25 -0.35
CA PHE A 12 -11.39 -3.92 -0.70
C PHE A 12 -10.02 -3.60 -0.09
N LEU A 13 -9.74 -4.07 1.13
CA LEU A 13 -8.45 -3.89 1.76
C LEU A 13 -7.35 -4.72 1.09
N ASP A 14 -7.66 -5.93 0.63
CA ASP A 14 -6.73 -6.77 -0.14
C ASP A 14 -6.40 -6.11 -1.50
N ILE A 15 -7.40 -5.51 -2.17
CA ILE A 15 -7.18 -4.69 -3.38
C ILE A 15 -6.25 -3.50 -3.06
N ALA A 16 -6.55 -2.75 -2.00
CA ALA A 16 -5.75 -1.59 -1.61
C ALA A 16 -4.30 -1.97 -1.27
N LEU A 17 -4.09 -3.13 -0.65
CA LEU A 17 -2.75 -3.67 -0.38
C LEU A 17 -2.03 -4.04 -1.68
N GLY A 18 -2.71 -4.68 -2.63
CA GLY A 18 -2.18 -4.96 -3.97
C GLY A 18 -1.72 -3.69 -4.69
N SER A 19 -2.58 -2.67 -4.75
CA SER A 19 -2.23 -1.38 -5.35
C SER A 19 -1.06 -0.69 -4.62
N ALA A 20 -0.96 -0.81 -3.29
CA ALA A 20 0.17 -0.28 -2.55
C ALA A 20 1.50 -0.97 -2.92
N HIS A 21 1.49 -2.27 -3.23
CA HIS A 21 2.65 -2.99 -3.74
C HIS A 21 3.03 -2.54 -5.16
N GLU A 22 2.05 -2.32 -6.03
CA GLU A 22 2.28 -1.80 -7.38
C GLU A 22 2.91 -0.40 -7.35
N VAL A 23 2.37 0.49 -6.50
CA VAL A 23 2.94 1.83 -6.28
C VAL A 23 4.37 1.74 -5.76
N ASP A 24 4.64 0.85 -4.79
CA ASP A 24 5.99 0.65 -4.24
C ASP A 24 7.00 0.26 -5.33
N TYR A 25 6.62 -0.68 -6.20
CA TYR A 25 7.46 -1.10 -7.31
C TYR A 25 7.66 0.01 -8.34
N CYS A 26 6.58 0.69 -8.75
CA CYS A 26 6.67 1.82 -9.69
C CYS A 26 7.54 2.94 -9.12
N PHE A 27 7.43 3.22 -7.82
CA PHE A 27 8.21 4.27 -7.14
C PHE A 27 9.71 3.92 -7.08
N PHE A 28 10.03 2.64 -6.85
CA PHE A 28 11.40 2.14 -6.99
C PHE A 28 11.91 2.24 -8.43
N LEU A 29 11.11 1.86 -9.42
CA LEU A 29 11.51 1.91 -10.83
C LEU A 29 11.81 3.33 -11.31
N ILE A 30 10.97 4.32 -10.96
CA ILE A 30 11.21 5.71 -11.38
C ILE A 30 12.44 6.32 -10.69
N PHE A 31 12.79 5.86 -9.49
CA PHE A 31 14.03 6.23 -8.82
C PHE A 31 15.24 5.65 -9.55
N GLU A 32 15.23 4.35 -9.86
CA GLU A 32 16.32 3.69 -10.61
C GLU A 32 16.52 4.29 -12.02
N LEU A 33 15.45 4.77 -12.65
CA LEU A 33 15.52 5.47 -13.94
C LEU A 33 15.97 6.93 -13.83
N GLY A 34 16.21 7.44 -12.62
CA GLY A 34 16.67 8.81 -12.37
C GLY A 34 15.60 9.88 -12.59
N TYR A 35 14.32 9.53 -12.53
CA TYR A 35 13.22 10.51 -12.66
C TYR A 35 12.94 11.27 -11.35
N ILE A 36 13.40 10.74 -10.21
CA ILE A 36 13.30 11.39 -8.90
C ILE A 36 14.63 11.28 -8.16
N GLU A 37 14.89 12.24 -7.29
CA GLU A 37 16.08 12.28 -6.43
C GLU A 37 15.94 11.34 -5.21
N ALA A 38 17.07 11.01 -4.59
CA ALA A 38 17.13 10.05 -3.49
C ALA A 38 16.35 10.51 -2.24
N ASP A 39 16.32 11.81 -1.96
CA ASP A 39 15.55 12.40 -0.87
C ASP A 39 14.03 12.20 -1.07
N ILE A 40 13.54 12.45 -2.29
CA ILE A 40 12.14 12.19 -2.69
C ILE A 40 11.84 10.70 -2.58
N TYR A 41 12.77 9.85 -3.02
CA TYR A 41 12.61 8.40 -2.92
C TYR A 41 12.52 7.92 -1.46
N GLU A 42 13.42 8.36 -0.59
CA GLU A 42 13.43 7.97 0.83
C GLU A 42 12.16 8.43 1.57
N GLU A 43 11.74 9.68 1.35
CA GLU A 43 10.52 10.21 1.96
C GLU A 43 9.27 9.48 1.45
N GLY A 44 9.17 9.29 0.13
CA GLY A 44 8.04 8.60 -0.49
C GLY A 44 7.97 7.13 -0.09
N ARG A 45 9.10 6.43 -0.05
CA ARG A 45 9.21 5.03 0.36
C ARG A 45 8.75 4.84 1.82
N SER A 46 9.17 5.73 2.72
CA SER A 46 8.73 5.72 4.12
C SER A 46 7.20 5.84 4.25
N LYS A 47 6.58 6.71 3.45
CA LYS A 47 5.11 6.85 3.42
C LYS A 47 4.42 5.60 2.88
N ILE A 48 4.93 5.02 1.79
CA ILE A 48 4.41 3.79 1.18
C ILE A 48 4.48 2.63 2.17
N ASP A 49 5.63 2.46 2.86
CA ASP A 49 5.81 1.42 3.87
C ASP A 49 4.87 1.61 5.07
N SER A 50 4.65 2.86 5.51
CA SER A 50 3.65 3.16 6.56
C SER A 50 2.23 2.74 6.16
N VAL A 51 1.82 3.00 4.92
CA VAL A 51 0.48 2.63 4.41
C VAL A 51 0.34 1.11 4.34
N LYS A 52 1.31 0.40 3.74
CA LYS A 52 1.30 -1.07 3.68
C LYS A 52 1.21 -1.69 5.06
N ALA A 53 2.01 -1.21 6.03
CA ALA A 53 1.98 -1.72 7.40
C ALA A 53 0.61 -1.53 8.07
N LYS A 54 -0.02 -0.37 7.88
CA LYS A 54 -1.36 -0.07 8.39
C LYS A 54 -2.43 -0.97 7.76
N LEU A 55 -2.38 -1.17 6.44
CA LEU A 55 -3.30 -2.06 5.73
C LEU A 55 -3.16 -3.51 6.22
N ILE A 56 -1.94 -4.03 6.30
CA ILE A 56 -1.66 -5.38 6.81
C ILE A 56 -2.20 -5.55 8.23
N LYS A 57 -1.96 -4.57 9.11
CA LYS A 57 -2.45 -4.61 10.49
C LYS A 57 -3.99 -4.61 10.54
N LEU A 58 -4.63 -3.76 9.74
CA LEU A 58 -6.09 -3.67 9.70
C LEU A 58 -6.73 -4.95 9.15
N ILE A 59 -6.21 -5.49 8.05
CA ILE A 59 -6.65 -6.78 7.46
C ILE A 59 -6.54 -7.90 8.50
N LYS A 60 -5.43 -7.96 9.24
CA LYS A 60 -5.22 -8.97 10.30
C LYS A 60 -6.21 -8.82 11.46
N ILE A 61 -6.63 -7.59 11.79
CA ILE A 61 -7.61 -7.34 12.86
C ILE A 61 -9.00 -7.81 12.43
N ILE A 62 -9.41 -7.56 11.19
CA ILE A 62 -10.76 -7.87 10.71
C ILE A 62 -10.91 -9.37 10.36
N ARG A 63 -9.82 -10.05 9.99
CA ARG A 63 -9.82 -11.51 9.78
C ARG A 63 -9.91 -12.33 11.08
N LYS A 64 -9.67 -11.72 12.23
CA LYS A 64 -9.80 -12.36 13.55
C LYS A 64 -11.24 -12.32 14.02
#